data_AF-A0A443HW24-F1
#
_entry.id   AF-A0A443HW24-F1
#
_cell.length_a   1.000
_cell.length_b   1.000
_cell.length_c   1.000
_cell.angle_alpha   90.00
_cell.angle_beta   90.00
_cell.angle_gamma   90.00
#
_symmetry.space_group_name_H-M   'P 1'
#
loop_
_entity.id
_entity.type
_entity.pdbx_description
1 polymer ?
#
loop_
_entity_poly.entity_id
_entity_poly.type
_entity_poly.pdbx_seq_one_letter_code
_entity_poly.pdbx_strand_id
1 'polypeptide(L)'
;MAQPTVPGVVHKGDLILVYKPKKAHMLLVKSAPNHTDNANAIPNAASITVQKVNWHIPGSPGFWTLSGPKVYYIDKAEKVVEDEELHNSNFIYSWYCLYKDHSTDLEEDNLEEFLKTMVSANADANDDSSDVSLIVNPHGRDVIKHYFKGSCPNCGTLGWFCPGCGGVSVRFPDIFGSCATDQSCPVCLGYEFALEDKRRIRELHSPEMSLSLHKDGQRLLGMCKAQIAKMKTDTLALVEERYRLIHARKIEMGLKLEDQDKLIQDWKDSHL
;
A
#
# COMPACT_ATOMS: atom_id res chain seq x y z
N MET A 1 -34.58 9.06 9.56
CA MET A 1 -33.39 8.24 9.26
C MET A 1 -32.47 8.31 10.47
N ALA A 2 -31.89 7.20 10.92
CA ALA A 2 -30.93 7.22 12.02
C ALA A 2 -29.70 8.01 11.59
N GLN A 3 -29.20 8.90 12.45
CA GLN A 3 -27.96 9.62 12.17
C GLN A 3 -26.81 8.62 12.06
N PRO A 4 -25.91 8.77 11.07
CA PRO A 4 -24.74 7.91 10.95
C PRO A 4 -23.85 8.09 12.19
N THR A 5 -23.84 7.07 13.05
CA THR A 5 -22.96 7.01 14.22
C THR A 5 -21.54 6.70 13.82
N VAL A 6 -20.58 7.46 14.35
CA VAL A 6 -19.16 7.24 14.11
C VAL A 6 -18.68 6.04 14.92
N PRO A 7 -18.02 5.04 14.32
CA PRO A 7 -17.57 3.86 15.05
C PRO A 7 -16.33 4.21 15.88
N GLY A 8 -16.52 4.42 17.18
CA GLY A 8 -15.45 4.60 18.15
C GLY A 8 -15.05 6.06 18.41
N VAL A 9 -13.94 6.22 19.15
CA VAL A 9 -13.38 7.53 19.51
C VAL A 9 -12.58 8.09 18.35
N VAL A 10 -12.71 9.39 18.10
CA VAL A 10 -12.03 10.10 17.01
C VAL A 10 -11.21 11.24 17.57
N HIS A 11 -9.98 11.39 17.07
CA HIS A 11 -9.03 12.44 17.46
C HIS A 11 -8.60 13.26 16.25
N LYS A 12 -8.13 14.48 16.52
CA LYS A 12 -7.45 15.29 15.49
C LYS A 12 -6.28 14.51 14.90
N GLY A 13 -6.20 14.50 13.57
CA GLY A 13 -5.16 13.78 12.81
C GLY A 13 -5.57 12.37 12.37
N ASP A 14 -6.66 11.80 12.92
CA ASP A 14 -7.19 10.52 12.47
C ASP A 14 -7.66 10.61 11.01
N LEU A 15 -7.56 9.48 10.31
CA LEU A 15 -8.11 9.31 8.98
C LEU A 15 -9.44 8.57 9.04
N ILE A 16 -10.44 9.02 8.29
CA ILE A 16 -11.74 8.36 8.17
C ILE A 16 -11.98 7.99 6.72
N LEU A 17 -12.11 6.69 6.45
CA LEU A 17 -12.55 6.16 5.17
C LEU A 17 -14.08 6.13 5.16
N VAL A 18 -14.68 6.95 4.32
CA VAL A 18 -16.13 6.97 4.09
C VAL A 18 -16.41 6.37 2.73
N TYR A 19 -17.30 5.38 2.65
CA TYR A 19 -17.55 4.68 1.40
C TYR A 19 -19.00 4.20 1.24
N LYS A 20 -19.33 3.97 -0.02
CA LYS A 20 -20.52 3.28 -0.54
C LYS A 20 -20.10 2.44 -1.73
N PRO A 21 -20.94 1.52 -2.27
CA PRO A 21 -20.52 0.55 -3.29
C PRO A 21 -19.76 1.13 -4.50
N LYS A 22 -20.08 2.38 -4.91
CA LYS A 22 -19.49 3.02 -6.10
C LYS A 22 -18.55 4.18 -5.81
N LYS A 23 -18.45 4.66 -4.56
CA LYS A 23 -17.74 5.90 -4.22
C LYS A 23 -17.09 5.79 -2.85
N ALA A 24 -15.85 6.25 -2.73
CA ALA A 24 -15.12 6.31 -1.48
C ALA A 24 -14.33 7.62 -1.38
N HIS A 25 -14.18 8.11 -0.16
CA HIS A 25 -13.45 9.31 0.19
C HIS A 25 -12.61 9.07 1.43
N MET A 26 -11.43 9.68 1.47
CA MET A 26 -10.61 9.75 2.67
C MET A 26 -10.76 11.14 3.26
N LEU A 27 -11.01 11.19 4.56
CA LEU A 27 -11.18 12.42 5.33
C LEU A 27 -10.11 12.48 6.42
N LEU A 28 -9.51 13.64 6.61
CA LEU A 28 -8.62 13.95 7.72
C LEU A 28 -9.41 14.71 8.79
N VAL A 29 -9.30 14.27 10.05
CA VAL A 29 -9.95 14.95 11.17
C VAL A 29 -9.14 16.18 11.57
N LYS A 30 -9.74 17.37 11.43
CA LYS A 30 -9.12 18.66 11.77
C LYS A 30 -9.38 19.05 13.22
N SER A 31 -10.56 18.70 13.73
CA SER A 31 -10.94 18.85 15.12
C SER A 31 -11.99 17.80 15.52
N ALA A 32 -11.98 17.40 16.77
CA ALA A 32 -12.96 16.51 17.39
C ALA A 32 -13.17 16.95 18.85
N PRO A 33 -14.31 16.64 19.49
CA PRO A 33 -14.55 16.98 20.88
C PRO A 33 -13.50 16.36 21.80
N ASN A 34 -12.98 17.15 22.75
CA ASN A 34 -12.09 16.61 23.78
C ASN A 34 -12.91 15.75 24.74
N HIS A 35 -12.68 14.43 24.74
CA HIS A 35 -13.26 13.51 25.72
C HIS A 35 -12.56 13.64 27.08
N THR A 36 -12.71 14.76 27.77
CA THR A 36 -12.23 14.89 29.16
C THR A 36 -13.26 14.39 30.18
N ASP A 37 -14.55 14.35 29.84
CA ASP A 37 -15.60 14.17 30.87
C ASP A 37 -16.39 12.87 30.75
N ASN A 38 -16.23 12.08 29.69
CA ASN A 38 -16.81 10.74 29.55
C ASN A 38 -16.09 9.94 28.45
N ALA A 39 -15.15 9.07 28.85
CA ALA A 39 -14.32 8.26 27.94
C ALA A 39 -15.09 7.26 27.04
N ASN A 40 -16.42 7.15 27.22
CA ASN A 40 -17.29 6.22 26.48
C ASN A 40 -18.38 6.92 25.65
N ALA A 41 -18.41 8.25 25.59
CA ALA A 41 -19.37 8.94 24.73
C ALA A 41 -18.91 8.83 23.27
N ILE A 42 -19.72 8.23 22.41
CA ILE A 42 -19.44 8.22 20.96
C ILE A 42 -19.61 9.66 20.46
N PRO A 43 -18.57 10.29 19.86
CA PRO A 43 -18.66 11.66 19.41
C PRO A 43 -19.74 11.79 18.33
N ASN A 44 -20.57 12.82 18.46
CA ASN A 44 -21.58 13.14 17.46
C ASN A 44 -20.86 13.56 16.16
N ALA A 45 -21.25 13.00 15.01
CA ALA A 45 -20.71 13.39 13.70
C ALA A 45 -20.77 14.91 13.48
N ALA A 46 -21.82 15.57 13.99
CA ALA A 46 -22.00 17.03 13.92
C ALA A 46 -20.94 17.85 14.66
N SER A 47 -20.12 17.22 15.50
CA SER A 47 -19.09 17.87 16.31
C SER A 47 -17.67 17.62 15.81
N ILE A 48 -17.51 16.91 14.69
CA ILE A 48 -16.23 16.57 14.09
C ILE A 48 -16.05 17.39 12.81
N THR A 49 -14.99 18.21 12.76
CA THR A 49 -14.58 18.91 11.54
C THR A 49 -13.60 18.03 10.76
N VAL A 50 -13.90 17.83 9.48
CA VAL A 50 -13.11 16.99 8.59
C VAL A 50 -12.71 17.75 7.34
N GLN A 51 -11.58 17.35 6.76
CA GLN A 51 -11.11 17.83 5.48
C GLN A 51 -10.98 16.64 4.54
N LYS A 52 -11.56 16.72 3.34
CA LYS A 52 -11.30 15.70 2.32
C LYS A 52 -9.82 15.77 1.92
N VAL A 53 -9.16 14.63 1.84
CA VAL A 53 -7.74 14.56 1.46
C VAL A 53 -7.53 13.61 0.30
N ASN A 54 -6.70 14.03 -0.65
CA ASN A 54 -6.38 13.24 -1.83
C ASN A 54 -5.25 12.25 -1.54
N TRP A 55 -5.26 11.17 -2.31
CA TRP A 55 -4.22 10.14 -2.26
C TRP A 55 -3.02 10.50 -3.13
N HIS A 56 -1.81 10.18 -2.70
CA HIS A 56 -0.60 10.36 -3.49
C HIS A 56 0.47 9.28 -3.24
N ILE A 57 1.19 8.87 -4.29
CA ILE A 57 2.44 8.09 -4.23
C ILE A 57 3.50 8.67 -5.19
N PRO A 58 4.78 8.79 -4.78
CA PRO A 58 5.30 8.61 -3.43
C PRO A 58 4.66 9.58 -2.43
N GLY A 59 4.80 9.36 -1.12
CA GLY A 59 4.16 10.24 -0.13
C GLY A 59 4.52 11.72 -0.34
N SER A 60 3.53 12.61 -0.30
CA SER A 60 3.72 14.06 -0.46
C SER A 60 2.94 14.80 0.64
N PRO A 61 3.44 15.94 1.16
CA PRO A 61 2.72 16.76 2.13
C PRO A 61 1.36 17.20 1.61
N GLY A 62 0.35 17.20 2.48
CA GLY A 62 -1.03 17.52 2.10
C GLY A 62 -1.82 16.32 1.58
N PHE A 63 -1.20 15.14 1.46
CA PHE A 63 -1.83 13.93 0.93
C PHE A 63 -1.77 12.80 1.95
N TRP A 64 -2.70 11.85 1.82
CA TRP A 64 -2.59 10.57 2.49
C TRP A 64 -1.96 9.53 1.57
N THR A 65 -1.34 8.51 2.17
CA THR A 65 -0.71 7.42 1.42
C THR A 65 -0.99 6.06 2.05
N LEU A 66 -0.75 5.03 1.26
CA LEU A 66 -0.95 3.62 1.61
C LEU A 66 0.41 2.91 1.58
N SER A 67 0.80 2.29 2.69
CA SER A 67 2.01 1.49 2.82
C SER A 67 1.69 0.20 3.56
N GLY A 68 1.18 -0.79 2.81
CA GLY A 68 0.76 -2.07 3.33
C GLY A 68 -0.38 -1.88 4.32
N PRO A 69 -0.29 -2.39 5.56
CA PRO A 69 -1.36 -2.23 6.55
C PRO A 69 -1.52 -0.79 7.03
N LYS A 70 -0.50 0.05 6.86
CA LYS A 70 -0.47 1.43 7.36
C LYS A 70 -1.07 2.39 6.35
N VAL A 71 -1.98 3.23 6.84
CA VAL A 71 -2.56 4.36 6.12
C VAL A 71 -2.30 5.60 6.96
N TYR A 72 -1.71 6.62 6.37
CA TYR A 72 -1.32 7.82 7.10
C TYR A 72 -1.35 9.07 6.23
N TYR A 73 -1.53 10.20 6.88
CA TYR A 73 -1.48 11.54 6.29
C TYR A 73 -0.09 12.15 6.49
N ILE A 74 0.39 12.90 5.49
CA ILE A 74 1.69 13.57 5.55
C ILE A 74 1.43 15.05 5.76
N ASP A 75 1.66 15.54 6.98
CA ASP A 75 1.32 16.91 7.38
C ASP A 75 2.28 17.97 6.80
N LYS A 76 3.59 17.71 6.84
CA LYS A 76 4.62 18.61 6.33
C LYS A 76 5.71 17.83 5.62
N ALA A 77 6.38 18.48 4.67
CA ALA A 77 7.63 17.94 4.13
C ALA A 77 8.59 17.80 5.31
N GLU A 78 9.06 16.58 5.57
CA GLU A 78 10.36 16.47 6.21
C GLU A 78 11.31 17.30 5.35
N LYS A 79 12.16 18.12 5.98
CA LYS A 79 13.13 18.96 5.27
C LYS A 79 14.06 18.03 4.47
N VAL A 80 13.68 17.69 3.25
CA VAL A 80 14.57 17.09 2.28
C VAL A 80 15.60 18.16 2.01
N VAL A 81 16.86 17.85 2.28
CA VAL A 81 18.00 18.70 1.91
C VAL A 81 17.83 19.01 0.44
N GLU A 82 17.63 20.29 0.13
CA GLU A 82 17.38 20.80 -1.21
C GLU A 82 18.59 20.51 -2.09
N ASP A 83 18.56 19.41 -2.85
CA ASP A 83 19.30 19.35 -4.11
C ASP A 83 18.48 20.14 -5.14
N GLU A 84 18.87 21.39 -5.35
CA GLU A 84 18.24 22.38 -6.24
C GLU A 84 18.10 21.90 -7.71
N GLU A 85 18.69 20.76 -8.10
CA GLU A 85 18.61 20.24 -9.46
C GLU A 85 17.31 19.50 -9.81
N LEU A 86 16.47 19.11 -8.84
CA LEU A 86 15.20 18.39 -9.13
C LEU A 86 13.96 19.28 -9.23
N HIS A 87 14.07 20.58 -8.94
CA HIS A 87 12.92 21.50 -8.87
C HIS A 87 12.33 21.92 -10.21
N ASN A 88 12.94 21.54 -11.34
CA ASN A 88 12.42 21.86 -12.67
C ASN A 88 11.43 20.81 -13.23
N SER A 89 10.91 19.92 -12.37
CA SER A 89 10.15 18.74 -12.80
C SER A 89 8.66 18.75 -12.39
N ASN A 90 7.96 19.87 -12.60
CA ASN A 90 6.48 19.85 -12.71
C ASN A 90 5.97 18.81 -13.75
N PHE A 91 6.86 18.29 -14.60
CA PHE A 91 6.60 17.23 -15.57
C PHE A 91 6.66 15.79 -15.01
N ILE A 92 7.40 15.52 -13.92
CA ILE A 92 7.65 14.14 -13.44
C ILE A 92 6.62 13.70 -12.38
N TYR A 93 6.15 14.62 -11.54
CA TYR A 93 5.17 14.34 -10.49
C TYR A 93 3.74 14.10 -11.03
N SER A 94 3.43 14.62 -12.23
CA SER A 94 2.11 14.54 -12.86
C SER A 94 1.64 13.12 -13.22
N TRP A 95 2.54 12.16 -13.44
CA TRP A 95 2.16 10.83 -13.93
C TRP A 95 1.69 9.86 -12.84
N TYR A 96 1.98 10.15 -11.57
CA TYR A 96 1.79 9.19 -10.48
C TYR A 96 0.84 9.69 -9.37
N CYS A 97 0.37 10.93 -9.51
CA CYS A 97 -0.81 11.42 -8.83
C CYS A 97 -2.05 11.11 -9.68
N LEU A 98 -3.06 10.43 -9.11
CA LEU A 98 -4.35 10.24 -9.79
C LEU A 98 -5.12 11.55 -10.01
N TYR A 99 -4.63 12.66 -9.44
CA TYR A 99 -5.25 13.97 -9.52
C TYR A 99 -4.35 14.96 -10.25
N LYS A 100 -4.90 15.62 -11.27
CA LYS A 100 -4.23 16.73 -11.96
C LYS A 100 -4.09 17.96 -11.07
N ASP A 101 -4.97 18.08 -10.09
CA ASP A 101 -4.99 19.17 -9.13
C ASP A 101 -4.30 18.73 -7.83
N HIS A 102 -3.21 19.42 -7.51
CA HIS A 102 -2.45 19.25 -6.26
C HIS A 102 -2.86 20.33 -5.23
N SER A 103 -4.02 20.96 -5.40
CA SER A 103 -4.57 21.86 -4.40
C SER A 103 -4.74 21.10 -3.08
N THR A 104 -4.01 21.56 -2.07
CA THR A 104 -4.14 21.12 -0.67
C THR A 104 -5.33 21.77 0.03
N ASP A 105 -6.03 22.64 -0.69
CA ASP A 105 -7.04 23.56 -0.15
C ASP A 105 -8.45 23.00 -0.39
N LEU A 106 -8.64 21.71 -0.14
CA LEU A 106 -9.99 21.16 -0.08
C LEU A 106 -10.70 21.73 1.15
N GLU A 107 -11.92 22.24 0.95
CA GLU A 107 -12.71 22.90 1.99
C GLU A 107 -12.92 21.96 3.18
N GLU A 108 -12.84 22.54 4.39
CA GLU A 108 -13.24 21.87 5.61
C GLU A 108 -14.77 21.82 5.68
N ASP A 109 -15.30 20.69 6.11
CA ASP A 109 -16.73 20.47 6.28
C ASP A 109 -17.00 19.78 7.62
N ASN A 110 -18.25 19.84 8.04
CA ASN A 110 -18.76 19.03 9.12
C ASN A 110 -18.94 17.57 8.65
N LEU A 111 -18.53 16.60 9.47
CA LEU A 111 -18.68 15.19 9.09
C LEU A 111 -20.15 14.81 8.84
N GLU A 112 -21.10 15.34 9.62
CA GLU A 112 -22.52 15.07 9.39
C GLU A 112 -23.00 15.61 8.03
N GLU A 113 -22.58 16.83 7.67
CA GLU A 113 -22.98 17.47 6.41
C GLU A 113 -22.36 16.78 5.20
N PHE A 114 -21.09 16.36 5.32
CA PHE A 114 -20.43 15.54 4.31
C PHE A 114 -21.19 14.22 4.07
N LEU A 115 -21.62 13.55 5.14
CA LEU A 115 -22.36 12.29 5.06
C LEU A 115 -23.75 12.51 4.43
N LYS A 116 -24.48 13.57 4.82
CA LYS A 116 -25.75 13.95 4.20
C LYS A 116 -25.58 14.19 2.70
N THR A 117 -24.55 14.93 2.29
CA THR A 117 -24.25 15.19 0.88
C THR A 117 -23.98 13.90 0.10
N MET A 118 -23.25 12.95 0.71
CA MET A 118 -22.95 11.67 0.09
C MET A 118 -24.17 10.76 -0.09
N VAL A 119 -25.16 10.86 0.81
CA VAL A 119 -26.47 10.17 0.73
C VAL A 119 -27.36 10.85 -0.32
N SER A 120 -27.52 12.17 -0.26
CA SER A 120 -28.43 12.92 -1.15
C SER A 120 -28.05 12.81 -2.63
N ALA A 121 -26.75 12.76 -2.95
CA ALA A 121 -26.27 12.59 -4.33
C ALA A 121 -26.64 11.23 -4.98
N ASN A 122 -27.32 10.33 -4.26
CA ASN A 122 -27.75 9.03 -4.76
C ASN A 122 -29.27 8.90 -4.98
N ALA A 123 -30.09 9.85 -4.55
CA ALA A 123 -31.56 9.74 -4.65
C ALA A 123 -32.05 9.60 -6.10
N ASP A 124 -31.21 9.96 -7.09
CA ASP A 124 -31.50 9.86 -8.52
C ASP A 124 -31.15 8.49 -9.15
N ALA A 125 -30.55 7.58 -8.38
CA ALA A 125 -30.25 6.22 -8.82
C ALA A 125 -31.11 5.25 -8.00
N ASN A 126 -31.85 4.35 -8.65
CA ASN A 126 -32.64 3.25 -8.07
C ASN A 126 -31.78 2.21 -7.31
N ASP A 127 -30.85 2.66 -6.46
CA ASP A 127 -29.89 1.88 -5.71
C ASP A 127 -30.37 1.88 -4.25
N ASP A 128 -31.10 0.83 -3.86
CA ASP A 128 -31.67 0.64 -2.51
C ASP A 128 -30.63 0.56 -1.38
N SER A 129 -29.34 0.63 -1.71
CA SER A 129 -28.23 0.70 -0.76
C SER A 129 -27.92 2.14 -0.37
N SER A 130 -28.77 2.74 0.48
CA SER A 130 -28.56 4.08 1.05
C SER A 130 -27.43 4.15 2.09
N ASP A 131 -26.87 3.02 2.53
CA ASP A 131 -26.01 2.99 3.70
C ASP A 131 -24.57 3.39 3.38
N VAL A 132 -24.24 4.62 3.79
CA VAL A 132 -22.86 5.11 3.86
C VAL A 132 -22.17 4.45 5.05
N SER A 133 -21.04 3.80 4.79
CA SER A 133 -20.21 3.18 5.81
C SER A 133 -18.98 4.02 6.11
N LEU A 134 -18.51 3.96 7.36
CA LEU A 134 -17.34 4.71 7.83
C LEU A 134 -16.38 3.79 8.59
N ILE A 135 -15.08 3.99 8.41
CA ILE A 135 -14.02 3.31 9.16
C ILE A 135 -13.04 4.39 9.63
N VAL A 136 -12.88 4.53 10.94
CA VAL A 136 -11.86 5.39 11.57
C VAL A 136 -10.54 4.63 11.61
N ASN A 137 -9.45 5.30 11.24
CA ASN A 137 -8.10 4.75 11.11
C ASN A 137 -8.10 3.42 10.32
N PRO A 138 -8.51 3.48 9.03
CA PRO A 138 -8.68 2.29 8.21
C PRO A 138 -7.38 1.51 8.08
N HIS A 139 -7.47 0.18 8.14
CA HIS A 139 -6.36 -0.68 7.78
C HIS A 139 -6.17 -0.62 6.26
N GLY A 140 -4.95 -0.81 5.77
CA GLY A 140 -4.68 -0.74 4.33
C GLY A 140 -5.53 -1.73 3.50
N ARG A 141 -5.91 -2.88 4.06
CA ARG A 141 -6.87 -3.83 3.45
C ARG A 141 -8.23 -3.18 3.15
N ASP A 142 -8.71 -2.33 4.06
CA ASP A 142 -10.02 -1.68 3.94
C ASP A 142 -9.96 -0.62 2.84
N VAL A 143 -8.84 0.11 2.76
CA VAL A 143 -8.55 1.07 1.70
C VAL A 143 -8.46 0.38 0.33
N ILE A 144 -7.73 -0.73 0.21
CA ILE A 144 -7.66 -1.47 -1.06
C ILE A 144 -9.05 -1.94 -1.48
N LYS A 145 -9.81 -2.54 -0.57
CA LYS A 145 -11.15 -3.07 -0.85
C LYS A 145 -12.13 -1.97 -1.27
N HIS A 146 -12.22 -0.89 -0.50
CA HIS A 146 -13.30 0.08 -0.63
C HIS A 146 -12.90 1.33 -1.43
N TYR A 147 -11.68 1.84 -1.24
CA TYR A 147 -11.21 3.03 -1.94
C TYR A 147 -10.71 2.69 -3.35
N PHE A 148 -9.87 1.67 -3.48
CA PHE A 148 -9.30 1.24 -4.77
C PHE A 148 -10.02 0.05 -5.41
N LYS A 149 -11.22 -0.31 -4.94
CA LYS A 149 -12.09 -1.34 -5.53
C LYS A 149 -11.39 -2.70 -5.71
N GLY A 150 -10.58 -3.09 -4.73
CA GLY A 150 -9.86 -4.36 -4.70
C GLY A 150 -8.57 -4.40 -5.52
N SER A 151 -8.11 -3.28 -6.09
CA SER A 151 -6.92 -3.22 -6.95
C SER A 151 -5.92 -2.19 -6.44
N CYS A 152 -4.68 -2.59 -6.17
CA CYS A 152 -3.62 -1.65 -5.84
C CYS A 152 -3.39 -0.68 -7.02
N PRO A 153 -3.29 0.64 -6.77
CA PRO A 153 -3.05 1.61 -7.84
C PRO A 153 -1.65 1.48 -8.48
N ASN A 154 -0.72 0.74 -7.85
CA ASN A 154 0.63 0.54 -8.38
C ASN A 154 0.82 -0.81 -9.09
N CYS A 155 0.28 -1.91 -8.55
CA CYS A 155 0.52 -3.26 -9.07
C CYS A 155 -0.74 -4.03 -9.47
N GLY A 156 -1.91 -3.37 -9.47
CA GLY A 156 -3.17 -4.05 -9.71
C GLY A 156 -3.49 -5.05 -8.60
N THR A 157 -3.87 -6.27 -8.97
CA THR A 157 -4.24 -7.34 -8.03
C THR A 157 -3.11 -8.32 -7.71
N LEU A 158 -1.93 -8.14 -8.32
CA LEU A 158 -0.85 -9.14 -8.24
C LEU A 158 -0.11 -9.10 -6.89
N GLY A 159 0.07 -7.90 -6.33
CA GLY A 159 0.94 -7.70 -5.16
C GLY A 159 2.44 -7.71 -5.50
N TRP A 160 2.79 -7.96 -6.76
CA TRP A 160 4.14 -7.93 -7.31
C TRP A 160 4.32 -6.75 -8.24
N PHE A 161 5.53 -6.23 -8.34
CA PHE A 161 5.88 -5.25 -9.37
C PHE A 161 7.32 -5.47 -9.83
N CYS A 162 7.62 -5.01 -11.05
CA CYS A 162 8.96 -5.04 -11.60
C CYS A 162 9.75 -3.80 -11.12
N PRO A 163 10.81 -3.95 -10.31
CA PRO A 163 11.52 -2.82 -9.73
C PRO A 163 12.41 -2.07 -10.74
N GLY A 164 12.64 -2.63 -11.93
CA GLY A 164 13.38 -1.98 -13.02
C GLY A 164 12.54 -1.19 -14.02
N CYS A 165 11.19 -1.24 -13.92
CA CYS A 165 10.30 -0.64 -14.92
C CYS A 165 9.50 0.55 -14.38
N GLY A 166 8.84 1.31 -15.27
CA GLY A 166 7.75 2.23 -14.91
C GLY A 166 8.13 3.36 -13.95
N GLY A 167 9.35 3.90 -14.05
CA GLY A 167 9.79 5.05 -13.24
C GLY A 167 9.97 4.73 -11.75
N VAL A 168 10.18 3.46 -11.38
CA VAL A 168 10.45 3.07 -9.99
C VAL A 168 11.71 3.75 -9.45
N SER A 169 12.74 3.96 -10.27
CA SER A 169 13.97 4.69 -9.88
C SER A 169 13.70 6.10 -9.34
N VAL A 170 12.62 6.74 -9.79
CA VAL A 170 12.22 8.07 -9.32
C VAL A 170 11.30 7.97 -8.10
N ARG A 171 10.33 7.06 -8.13
CA ARG A 171 9.30 6.96 -7.08
C ARG A 171 9.79 6.29 -5.80
N PHE A 172 10.61 5.26 -5.96
CA PHE A 172 11.10 4.41 -4.89
C PHE A 172 12.59 4.08 -5.16
N PRO A 173 13.49 5.07 -5.06
CA PRO A 173 14.90 4.89 -5.41
C PRO A 173 15.58 3.77 -4.60
N ASP A 174 15.25 3.65 -3.31
CA ASP A 174 15.80 2.59 -2.45
C ASP A 174 15.31 1.19 -2.83
N ILE A 175 14.20 1.11 -3.57
CA ILE A 175 13.58 -0.11 -4.04
C ILE A 175 14.02 -0.47 -5.45
N PHE A 176 14.41 0.51 -6.27
CA PHE A 176 14.86 0.31 -7.66
C PHE A 176 15.86 -0.84 -7.82
N GLY A 177 15.63 -1.67 -8.83
CA GLY A 177 16.37 -2.92 -9.03
C GLY A 177 16.30 -3.40 -10.47
N SER A 178 16.63 -4.67 -10.68
CA SER A 178 16.65 -5.27 -12.01
C SER A 178 15.24 -5.43 -12.60
N CYS A 179 15.15 -5.43 -13.93
CA CYS A 179 13.93 -5.83 -14.63
C CYS A 179 13.63 -7.32 -14.43
N ALA A 180 12.39 -7.72 -14.71
CA ALA A 180 11.92 -9.11 -14.66
C ALA A 180 12.11 -9.79 -13.29
N THR A 181 12.10 -8.99 -12.22
CA THR A 181 12.10 -9.46 -10.83
C THR A 181 10.72 -9.23 -10.24
N ASP A 182 10.09 -10.29 -9.71
CA ASP A 182 8.85 -10.16 -8.96
C ASP A 182 9.15 -9.76 -7.53
N GLN A 183 9.17 -8.46 -7.27
CA GLN A 183 9.36 -7.90 -5.94
C GLN A 183 8.01 -7.48 -5.33
N SER A 184 7.89 -7.61 -4.03
CA SER A 184 6.73 -7.17 -3.25
C SER A 184 6.42 -5.69 -3.47
N CYS A 185 5.17 -5.36 -3.79
CA CYS A 185 4.78 -3.98 -4.07
C CYS A 185 4.85 -3.08 -2.81
N PRO A 186 5.56 -1.94 -2.86
CA PRO A 186 5.69 -1.04 -1.71
C PRO A 186 4.40 -0.37 -1.26
N VAL A 187 3.39 -0.32 -2.13
CA VAL A 187 2.10 0.32 -1.83
C VAL A 187 1.19 -0.66 -1.12
N CYS A 188 0.84 -1.79 -1.72
CA CYS A 188 -0.13 -2.71 -1.12
C CYS A 188 0.46 -3.70 -0.12
N LEU A 189 1.77 -4.01 -0.18
CA LEU A 189 2.42 -4.88 0.82
C LEU A 189 3.22 -4.07 1.86
N GLY A 190 3.52 -2.81 1.54
CA GLY A 190 4.18 -1.85 2.42
C GLY A 190 5.64 -1.61 2.05
N TYR A 191 6.08 -0.37 2.23
CA TYR A 191 7.41 0.09 1.81
C TYR A 191 8.53 -0.68 2.49
N GLU A 192 8.48 -0.76 3.83
CA GLU A 192 9.45 -1.53 4.62
C GLU A 192 9.44 -3.03 4.27
N PHE A 193 8.25 -3.58 4.01
CA PHE A 193 8.12 -4.97 3.59
C PHE A 193 8.77 -5.20 2.21
N ALA A 194 8.57 -4.26 1.27
CA ALA A 194 9.19 -4.32 -0.05
C ALA A 194 10.72 -4.14 -0.01
N LEU A 195 11.25 -3.28 0.87
CA LEU A 195 12.69 -3.16 1.12
C LEU A 195 13.27 -4.46 1.68
N GLU A 196 12.55 -5.08 2.60
CA GLU A 196 12.96 -6.33 3.24
C GLU A 196 12.88 -7.53 2.26
N ASP A 197 11.92 -7.53 1.35
CA ASP A 197 11.87 -8.47 0.22
C ASP A 197 13.03 -8.24 -0.76
N LYS A 198 13.38 -6.99 -1.05
CA LYS A 198 14.56 -6.66 -1.87
C LYS A 198 15.85 -7.23 -1.29
N ARG A 199 16.02 -7.15 0.04
CA ARG A 199 17.19 -7.73 0.72
C ARG A 199 17.25 -9.25 0.50
N ARG A 200 16.13 -9.96 0.66
CA ARG A 200 16.06 -11.41 0.38
C ARG A 200 16.37 -11.75 -1.07
N ILE A 201 15.82 -11.00 -2.03
CA ILE A 201 16.13 -11.21 -3.46
C ILE A 201 17.63 -11.07 -3.72
N ARG A 202 18.29 -10.08 -3.09
CA ARG A 202 19.75 -9.92 -3.21
C ARG A 202 20.54 -11.08 -2.60
N GLU A 203 20.08 -11.61 -1.48
CA GLU A 203 20.67 -12.81 -0.85
C GLU A 203 20.54 -14.05 -1.73
N LEU A 204 19.42 -14.17 -2.46
CA LEU A 204 19.14 -15.29 -3.38
C LEU A 204 19.94 -15.22 -4.69
N HIS A 205 20.27 -14.02 -5.17
CA HIS A 205 20.86 -13.82 -6.50
C HIS A 205 22.13 -14.65 -6.78
N SER A 206 23.10 -14.64 -5.86
CA SER A 206 24.38 -15.35 -6.07
C SER A 206 24.23 -16.88 -6.01
N PRO A 207 23.53 -17.45 -5.01
CA PRO A 207 23.20 -18.87 -5.01
C PRO A 207 22.36 -19.31 -6.22
N GLU A 208 21.32 -18.56 -6.60
CA GLU A 208 20.47 -18.90 -7.76
C GLU A 208 21.29 -18.96 -9.05
N MET A 209 22.14 -17.97 -9.30
CA MET A 209 23.04 -17.95 -10.45
C MET A 209 23.98 -19.18 -10.43
N SER A 210 24.56 -19.50 -9.28
CA SER A 210 25.46 -20.65 -9.14
C SER A 210 24.73 -21.98 -9.40
N LEU A 211 23.51 -22.13 -8.88
CA LEU A 211 22.68 -23.32 -9.07
C LEU A 211 22.23 -23.48 -10.52
N SER A 212 21.81 -22.41 -11.19
CA SER A 212 21.48 -22.42 -12.62
C SER A 212 22.67 -22.86 -13.48
N LEU A 213 23.86 -22.29 -13.25
CA LEU A 213 25.07 -22.68 -13.99
C LEU A 213 25.39 -24.17 -13.76
N HIS A 214 25.26 -24.66 -12.53
CA HIS A 214 25.49 -26.07 -12.23
C HIS A 214 24.51 -26.99 -12.95
N LYS A 215 23.22 -26.62 -12.99
CA LYS A 215 22.17 -27.35 -13.68
C LYS A 215 22.41 -27.43 -15.18
N ASP A 216 22.92 -26.37 -15.79
CA ASP A 216 23.33 -26.33 -17.20
C ASP A 216 24.63 -27.12 -17.48
N GLY A 217 25.11 -27.89 -16.51
CA GLY A 217 26.30 -28.75 -16.63
C GLY A 217 27.62 -28.00 -16.48
N GLN A 218 27.60 -26.72 -16.11
CA GLN A 218 28.83 -25.98 -15.84
C GLN A 218 29.44 -26.42 -14.51
N ARG A 219 30.77 -26.59 -14.52
CA ARG A 219 31.51 -26.97 -13.33
C ARG A 219 31.72 -25.74 -12.45
N LEU A 220 31.06 -25.72 -11.29
CA LEU A 220 31.35 -24.73 -10.24
C LEU A 220 32.75 -25.00 -9.67
N LEU A 221 33.73 -24.23 -10.13
CA LEU A 221 35.12 -24.35 -9.67
C LEU A 221 35.20 -24.12 -8.16
N GLY A 222 35.88 -25.01 -7.45
CA GLY A 222 36.08 -24.90 -6.00
C GLY A 222 34.94 -25.43 -5.13
N MET A 223 33.86 -25.97 -5.71
CA MET A 223 32.77 -26.58 -4.95
C MET A 223 32.72 -28.11 -5.11
N CYS A 224 32.63 -28.82 -4.00
CA CYS A 224 32.37 -30.26 -3.96
C CYS A 224 30.86 -30.56 -3.97
N LYS A 225 30.49 -31.82 -4.23
CA LYS A 225 29.07 -32.26 -4.25
C LYS A 225 28.32 -31.93 -2.94
N ALA A 226 28.98 -32.06 -1.79
CA ALA A 226 28.38 -31.75 -0.50
C ALA A 226 28.11 -30.25 -0.33
N GLN A 227 29.01 -29.38 -0.82
CA GLN A 227 28.81 -27.92 -0.80
C GLN A 227 27.65 -27.51 -1.72
N ILE A 228 27.54 -28.14 -2.90
CA ILE A 228 26.42 -27.91 -3.82
C ILE A 228 25.09 -28.37 -3.18
N ALA A 229 25.06 -29.56 -2.58
CA ALA A 229 23.87 -30.05 -1.90
C ALA A 229 23.44 -29.12 -0.75
N LYS A 230 24.41 -28.64 0.04
CA LYS A 230 24.14 -27.66 1.10
C LYS A 230 23.58 -26.35 0.53
N MET A 231 24.18 -25.82 -0.54
CA MET A 231 23.66 -24.62 -1.22
C MET A 231 22.23 -24.82 -1.71
N LYS A 232 21.91 -25.96 -2.35
CA LYS A 232 20.53 -26.27 -2.77
C LYS A 232 19.54 -26.20 -1.60
N THR A 233 19.87 -26.85 -0.48
CA THR A 233 19.02 -26.85 0.72
C THR A 233 18.89 -25.46 1.33
N ASP A 234 20.01 -24.75 1.52
CA ASP A 234 20.02 -23.42 2.15
C ASP A 234 19.24 -22.40 1.30
N THR A 235 19.43 -22.42 -0.03
CA THR A 235 18.72 -21.52 -0.95
C THR A 235 17.24 -21.84 -1.02
N LEU A 236 16.86 -23.13 -1.06
CA LEU A 236 15.45 -23.51 -1.03
C LEU A 236 14.76 -23.03 0.25
N ALA A 237 15.41 -23.15 1.41
CA ALA A 237 14.86 -22.65 2.67
C ALA A 237 14.63 -21.12 2.64
N LEU A 238 15.53 -20.35 2.03
CA LEU A 238 15.36 -18.90 1.85
C LEU A 238 14.18 -18.56 0.93
N VAL A 239 14.00 -19.32 -0.15
CA VAL A 239 12.88 -19.16 -1.10
C VAL A 239 11.54 -19.49 -0.44
N GLU A 240 11.48 -20.61 0.28
CA GLU A 240 10.29 -21.03 1.02
C GLU A 240 9.89 -19.97 2.07
N GLU A 241 10.86 -19.47 2.84
CA GLU A 241 10.62 -18.41 3.82
C GLU A 241 10.16 -17.11 3.17
N ARG A 242 10.79 -16.71 2.06
CA ARG A 242 10.39 -15.51 1.30
C ARG A 242 8.92 -15.62 0.87
N TYR A 243 8.53 -16.71 0.20
CA TYR A 243 7.15 -16.87 -0.25
C TYR A 243 6.15 -16.99 0.90
N ARG A 244 6.53 -17.62 2.02
CA ARG A 244 5.69 -17.71 3.22
C ARG A 244 5.39 -16.33 3.80
N LEU A 245 6.40 -15.46 3.92
CA LEU A 245 6.23 -14.09 4.42
C LEU A 245 5.32 -13.26 3.51
N ILE A 246 5.51 -13.37 2.19
CA ILE A 246 4.71 -12.65 1.20
C ILE A 246 3.26 -13.14 1.20
N HIS A 247 3.07 -14.45 1.28
CA HIS A 247 1.74 -15.05 1.40
C HIS A 247 1.01 -14.57 2.65
N ALA A 248 1.68 -14.56 3.81
CA ALA A 248 1.12 -14.04 5.06
C ALA A 248 0.73 -12.55 4.93
N ARG A 249 1.58 -11.73 4.31
CA ARG A 249 1.27 -10.31 4.06
C ARG A 249 0.08 -10.13 3.10
N LYS A 250 -0.03 -10.96 2.06
CA LYS A 250 -1.17 -10.91 1.12
C LYS A 250 -2.48 -11.30 1.83
N ILE A 251 -2.48 -12.27 2.74
CA ILE A 251 -3.63 -12.62 3.58
C ILE A 251 -4.05 -11.41 4.43
N GLU A 252 -3.13 -10.80 5.16
CA GLU A 252 -3.39 -9.62 6.00
C GLU A 252 -4.03 -8.47 5.19
N MET A 253 -3.54 -8.28 3.97
CA MET A 253 -3.97 -7.22 3.06
C MET A 253 -5.23 -7.56 2.26
N GLY A 254 -5.77 -8.78 2.39
CA GLY A 254 -6.95 -9.23 1.64
C GLY A 254 -6.72 -9.30 0.13
N LEU A 255 -5.49 -9.57 -0.30
CA LEU A 255 -5.12 -9.68 -1.72
C LEU A 255 -5.32 -11.08 -2.26
N LYS A 256 -5.37 -11.20 -3.59
CA LYS A 256 -5.44 -12.50 -4.26
C LYS A 256 -4.18 -13.31 -3.92
N LEU A 257 -4.39 -14.54 -3.47
CA LEU A 257 -3.32 -15.47 -3.14
C LEU A 257 -2.89 -16.23 -4.40
N GLU A 258 -1.61 -16.57 -4.42
CA GLU A 258 -1.02 -17.48 -5.40
C GLU A 258 -0.82 -18.84 -4.76
N ASP A 259 -0.72 -19.86 -5.61
CA ASP A 259 -0.35 -21.20 -5.18
C ASP A 259 1.15 -21.19 -4.80
N GLN A 260 1.40 -21.20 -3.49
CA GLN A 260 2.76 -21.16 -2.95
C GLN A 260 3.57 -22.40 -3.35
N ASP A 261 2.94 -23.57 -3.40
CA ASP A 261 3.62 -24.81 -3.78
C ASP A 261 4.02 -24.76 -5.25
N LYS A 262 3.16 -24.19 -6.10
CA LYS A 262 3.50 -23.94 -7.50
C LYS A 262 4.67 -22.97 -7.65
N LEU A 263 4.69 -21.84 -6.92
CA LEU A 263 5.79 -20.88 -6.99
C LEU A 263 7.13 -21.50 -6.55
N ILE A 264 7.11 -22.34 -5.51
CA ILE A 264 8.29 -23.08 -5.05
C ILE A 264 8.69 -24.12 -6.10
N GLN A 265 7.74 -24.81 -6.72
CA GLN A 265 8.02 -25.80 -7.76
C GLN A 265 8.61 -25.15 -9.01
N ASP A 266 8.03 -24.04 -9.49
CA ASP A 266 8.54 -23.28 -10.64
C ASP A 266 9.99 -22.79 -10.38
N TRP A 267 10.30 -22.41 -9.14
CA TRP A 267 11.67 -22.07 -8.73
C TRP A 267 12.60 -23.29 -8.75
N LYS A 268 12.18 -24.43 -8.20
CA LYS A 268 12.96 -25.69 -8.25
C LYS A 268 13.23 -26.09 -9.70
N ASP A 269 12.22 -26.02 -10.55
CA ASP A 269 12.31 -26.35 -11.97
C ASP A 269 13.19 -25.37 -12.75
N SER A 270 13.48 -24.19 -12.20
CA SER A 270 14.41 -23.21 -12.78
C SER A 270 15.85 -23.44 -12.32
N HIS A 271 16.07 -23.81 -11.05
CA HIS A 271 17.42 -23.77 -10.44
C HIS A 271 17.98 -25.12 -9.97
N LEU A 272 17.17 -26.14 -9.73
CA LEU A 272 17.62 -27.43 -9.17
C LEU A 272 17.76 -28.53 -10.23
#